data_AF-A0A960SLQ9-F1
#
_entry.id   AF-A0A960SLQ9-F1
#
_cell.length_a   1.000
_cell.length_b   1.000
_cell.length_c   1.000
_cell.angle_alpha   90.00
_cell.angle_beta   90.00
_cell.angle_gamma   90.00
#
_symmetry.space_group_name_H-M   'P 1'
#
loop_
_entity.id
_entity.type
_entity.pdbx_description
1 polymer ?
#
loop_
_entity_poly.entity_id
_entity_poly.type
_entity_poly.pdbx_seq_one_letter_code
_entity_poly.pdbx_strand_id
1 'polypeptide(L)'
;WMNPDTHRTTAVSNARLAELCRGLLAIAVEGEPVQYQINRLPTGWVVELVNNRGVAKQKDQAAVVDPTAVARVILKPRFPCVAIKAWRAGASYPGGAQVTVEVGPGATEFVEFVAAP
;
A
#
# COMPACT_ATOMS: atom_id res chain seq x y z
N TRP A 1 19.04 13.71 -2.30
CA TRP A 1 19.41 13.51 -3.72
C TRP A 1 19.86 14.86 -4.26
N MET A 2 20.97 14.90 -4.99
CA MET A 2 21.43 16.12 -5.65
C MET A 2 20.84 16.14 -7.05
N ASN A 3 20.11 17.21 -7.38
CA ASN A 3 19.57 17.35 -8.73
C ASN A 3 20.73 17.54 -9.73
N PRO A 4 20.82 16.73 -10.79
CA PRO A 4 21.96 16.76 -11.72
C PRO A 4 22.04 18.05 -12.55
N ASP A 5 20.91 18.74 -12.74
CA ASP A 5 20.84 19.96 -13.56
C ASP A 5 21.15 21.22 -12.76
N THR A 6 20.79 21.24 -11.46
CA THR A 6 20.91 22.43 -10.60
C THR A 6 21.99 22.32 -9.53
N HIS A 7 22.54 21.12 -9.31
CA HIS A 7 23.52 20.82 -8.26
C HIS A 7 23.07 21.19 -6.83
N ARG A 8 21.76 21.32 -6.60
CA ARG A 8 21.18 21.63 -5.30
C ARG A 8 20.54 20.40 -4.67
N THR A 9 20.57 20.34 -3.34
CA THR A 9 19.79 19.34 -2.58
C THR A 9 18.31 19.60 -2.80
N THR A 10 17.58 18.57 -3.20
CA THR A 10 16.12 18.63 -3.39
C THR A 10 15.48 17.28 -3.10
N ALA A 11 14.15 17.23 -3.18
CA ALA A 11 13.37 16.00 -3.11
C ALA A 11 13.84 14.99 -4.18
N VAL A 12 13.76 13.71 -3.86
CA VAL A 12 14.08 12.63 -4.81
C VAL A 12 13.13 12.74 -6.01
N SER A 13 13.65 12.63 -7.23
CA SER A 13 12.81 12.62 -8.43
C SER A 13 11.87 11.41 -8.43
N ASN A 14 10.70 11.54 -9.07
CA ASN A 14 9.74 10.42 -9.17
C ASN A 14 10.37 9.18 -9.81
N ALA A 15 11.25 9.36 -10.80
CA ALA A 15 11.98 8.26 -11.44
C ALA A 15 12.88 7.52 -10.44
N ARG A 16 13.66 8.27 -9.64
CA ARG A 16 14.54 7.68 -8.63
C ARG A 16 13.75 7.06 -7.48
N LEU A 17 12.66 7.69 -7.04
CA LEU A 17 11.77 7.12 -6.04
C LEU A 17 11.18 5.79 -6.53
N ALA A 18 10.70 5.73 -7.77
CA ALA A 18 10.18 4.50 -8.35
C ALA A 18 11.24 3.39 -8.44
N GLU A 19 12.49 3.74 -8.76
CA GLU A 19 13.62 2.81 -8.74
C GLU A 19 13.89 2.27 -7.32
N LEU A 20 13.95 3.16 -6.32
CA LEU A 20 14.12 2.76 -4.92
C LEU A 20 12.96 1.86 -4.45
N CYS A 21 11.72 2.19 -4.81
CA CYS A 21 10.56 1.36 -4.47
C CYS A 21 10.63 -0.03 -5.11
N ARG A 22 11.11 -0.13 -6.35
CA ARG A 22 11.32 -1.43 -7.02
C ARG A 22 12.49 -2.23 -6.44
N GLY A 23 13.56 -1.56 -6.02
CA GLY A 23 14.77 -2.22 -5.52
C GLY A 23 14.74 -2.58 -4.04
N LEU A 24 14.04 -1.81 -3.21
CA LEU A 24 14.20 -1.86 -1.75
C LEU A 24 12.95 -2.26 -0.96
N LEU A 25 11.75 -2.11 -1.52
CA LEU A 25 10.54 -2.52 -0.79
C LEU A 25 10.39 -4.03 -0.78
N ALA A 26 10.18 -4.59 0.41
CA ALA A 26 9.92 -6.02 0.63
C ALA A 26 8.59 -6.46 0.00
N ILE A 27 7.65 -5.54 -0.22
CA ILE A 27 6.36 -5.80 -0.84
C ILE A 27 6.16 -4.75 -1.93
N ALA A 28 5.90 -5.21 -3.16
CA ALA A 28 5.48 -4.35 -4.24
C ALA A 28 4.03 -3.92 -4.03
N VAL A 29 3.74 -2.64 -4.22
CA VAL A 29 2.38 -2.08 -4.20
C VAL A 29 2.10 -1.53 -5.59
N GLU A 30 1.12 -2.11 -6.27
CA GLU A 30 0.73 -1.79 -7.64
C GLU A 30 -0.79 -1.58 -7.74
N GLY A 31 -1.27 -1.09 -8.86
CA GLY A 31 -2.70 -0.85 -9.10
C GLY A 31 -3.10 0.60 -8.86
N GLU A 32 -4.30 0.80 -8.30
CA GLU A 32 -4.87 2.13 -8.12
C GLU A 32 -4.17 2.93 -7.01
N PRO A 33 -4.12 4.27 -7.13
CA PRO A 33 -3.42 5.11 -6.18
C PRO A 33 -4.10 5.09 -4.81
N VAL A 34 -3.36 4.64 -3.81
CA VAL A 34 -3.71 4.71 -2.39
C VAL A 34 -2.52 5.26 -1.62
N GLN A 35 -2.77 5.80 -0.42
CA GLN A 35 -1.70 6.00 0.54
C GLN A 35 -1.39 4.64 1.18
N TYR A 36 -0.11 4.36 1.43
CA TYR A 36 0.28 3.13 2.11
C TYR A 36 1.51 3.31 2.98
N GLN A 37 1.67 2.40 3.94
CA GLN A 37 2.89 2.23 4.71
C GLN A 37 3.20 0.75 4.88
N ILE A 38 4.48 0.41 4.98
CA ILE A 38 4.97 -0.96 5.11
C ILE A 38 5.82 -1.04 6.38
N ASN A 39 5.42 -1.88 7.32
CA ASN A 39 6.06 -2.04 8.62
C ASN A 39 6.60 -3.46 8.79
N ARG A 40 7.79 -3.59 9.39
CA ARG A 40 8.39 -4.88 9.75
C ARG A 40 7.77 -5.39 11.05
N LEU A 41 7.36 -6.66 11.06
CA LEU A 41 6.98 -7.43 12.25
C LEU A 41 8.09 -8.42 12.61
N PRO A 42 8.08 -9.12 13.75
CA PRO A 42 9.04 -10.19 14.01
C PRO A 42 8.98 -11.32 12.96
N THR A 43 7.77 -11.74 12.60
CA THR A 43 7.49 -12.89 11.73
C THR A 43 7.30 -12.55 10.25
N GLY A 44 7.39 -11.26 9.88
CA GLY A 44 7.18 -10.85 8.50
C GLY A 44 6.96 -9.34 8.37
N TRP A 45 5.97 -8.95 7.60
CA TRP A 45 5.67 -7.55 7.28
C TRP A 45 4.16 -7.30 7.33
N VAL A 46 3.77 -6.05 7.53
CA VAL A 46 2.38 -5.61 7.38
C VAL A 46 2.33 -4.37 6.49
N VAL A 47 1.35 -4.35 5.59
CA VAL A 47 1.04 -3.21 4.73
C VAL A 47 -0.27 -2.61 5.22
N GLU A 48 -0.28 -1.33 5.54
CA GLU A 48 -1.52 -0.56 5.68
C GLU A 48 -1.82 0.13 4.35
N LEU A 49 -3.05 -0.01 3.88
CA LEU A 49 -3.58 0.65 2.70
C LEU A 49 -4.68 1.62 3.12
N VAL A 50 -4.63 2.86 2.65
CA VAL A 50 -5.61 3.90 2.94
C VAL A 50 -6.13 4.50 1.65
N ASN A 51 -7.43 4.31 1.39
CA ASN A 51 -8.10 4.92 0.25
C ASN A 51 -8.68 6.28 0.66
N ASN A 52 -7.96 7.35 0.33
CA ASN A 52 -8.38 8.72 0.62
C ASN A 52 -9.45 9.27 -0.36
N ARG A 53 -10.01 8.44 -1.25
CA ARG A 53 -11.06 8.83 -2.20
C ARG A 53 -12.44 8.46 -1.67
N GLY A 54 -13.47 9.05 -2.30
CA GLY A 54 -14.86 8.66 -2.07
C GLY A 54 -15.52 9.20 -0.80
N VAL A 55 -14.83 10.05 -0.03
CA VAL A 55 -15.44 10.73 1.13
C VAL A 55 -15.23 12.23 0.99
N ALA A 56 -16.33 12.96 0.80
CA ALA A 56 -16.34 14.42 0.81
C ALA A 56 -16.87 14.92 2.16
N LYS A 57 -16.12 15.82 2.80
CA LYS A 57 -16.52 16.45 4.07
C LYS A 57 -16.59 17.96 3.87
N GLN A 58 -17.78 18.52 4.01
CA GLN A 58 -17.99 19.97 4.10
C GLN A 58 -18.14 20.37 5.57
N LYS A 59 -17.83 21.63 5.91
CA LYS A 59 -17.77 22.10 7.30
C LYS A 59 -19.11 21.98 8.04
N ASP A 60 -20.21 22.16 7.32
CA ASP A 60 -21.57 22.31 7.83
C ASP A 60 -22.54 21.22 7.34
N GLN A 61 -22.02 20.19 6.67
CA GLN A 61 -22.82 19.09 6.14
C GLN A 61 -22.29 17.74 6.63
N ALA A 62 -23.17 16.75 6.66
CA ALA A 62 -22.75 15.37 6.86
C ALA A 62 -21.77 14.94 5.76
N ALA A 63 -20.87 14.01 6.10
CA ALA A 63 -19.97 13.44 5.11
C ALA A 63 -20.77 12.72 4.02
N VAL A 64 -20.45 12.99 2.76
CA VAL A 64 -21.02 12.29 1.60
C VAL A 64 -20.04 11.22 1.17
N VAL A 65 -20.53 9.99 1.04
CA VAL A 65 -19.73 8.83 0.63
C VAL A 65 -20.16 8.41 -0.77
N ASP A 66 -19.19 8.31 -1.68
CA ASP A 66 -19.37 7.64 -2.98
C ASP A 66 -19.02 6.15 -2.81
N PRO A 67 -20.01 5.24 -2.80
CA PRO A 67 -19.76 3.82 -2.59
C PRO A 67 -18.99 3.17 -3.73
N THR A 68 -18.88 3.81 -4.90
CA THR A 68 -18.20 3.27 -6.09
C THR A 68 -16.70 3.56 -6.09
N ALA A 69 -16.22 4.45 -5.21
CA ALA A 69 -14.81 4.83 -5.11
C ALA A 69 -13.98 3.77 -4.36
N VAL A 70 -14.03 2.53 -4.82
CA VAL A 70 -13.24 1.39 -4.34
C VAL A 70 -11.90 1.37 -5.06
N ALA A 71 -10.80 1.34 -4.31
CA ALA A 71 -9.46 1.19 -4.86
C ALA A 71 -9.03 -0.28 -4.89
N ARG A 72 -8.52 -0.75 -6.03
CA ARG A 72 -7.97 -2.09 -6.23
C ARG A 72 -6.45 -2.05 -6.24
N VAL A 73 -5.85 -2.66 -5.23
CA VAL A 73 -4.39 -2.64 -5.01
C VAL A 73 -3.86 -4.06 -5.09
N ILE A 74 -2.78 -4.25 -5.84
CA ILE A 74 -2.09 -5.53 -5.95
C ILE A 74 -0.85 -5.47 -5.06
N LEU A 75 -0.74 -6.42 -4.13
CA LEU A 75 0.41 -6.58 -3.25
C LEU A 75 1.18 -7.84 -3.62
N LYS A 76 2.51 -7.71 -3.79
CA LYS A 76 3.39 -8.83 -4.15
C LYS A 76 4.54 -8.93 -3.16
N PRO A 77 4.65 -9.99 -2.35
CA PRO A 77 5.82 -10.19 -1.50
C PRO A 77 7.04 -10.46 -2.38
N ARG A 78 8.17 -9.83 -2.06
CA ARG A 78 9.48 -10.04 -2.71
C ARG A 78 10.45 -10.85 -1.83
N PHE A 79 9.88 -11.66 -0.94
CA PHE A 79 10.59 -12.55 -0.04
C PHE A 79 9.82 -13.88 0.06
N PRO A 80 10.44 -14.97 0.52
CA PRO A 80 9.74 -16.22 0.78
C PRO A 80 8.60 -16.01 1.78
N CYS A 81 7.36 -16.03 1.30
CA CYS A 81 6.17 -15.75 2.10
C CYS A 81 5.33 -17.03 2.19
N VAL A 82 4.90 -17.40 3.40
CA VAL A 82 4.18 -18.65 3.66
C VAL A 82 2.69 -18.44 3.92
N ALA A 83 2.28 -17.24 4.32
CA ALA A 83 0.88 -16.89 4.52
C ALA A 83 0.64 -15.39 4.36
N ILE A 84 -0.55 -15.02 3.90
CA ILE A 84 -0.99 -13.63 3.79
C ILE A 84 -2.36 -13.51 4.47
N LYS A 85 -2.57 -12.46 5.27
CA LYS A 85 -3.82 -12.23 6.00
C LYS A 85 -4.27 -10.78 5.88
N ALA A 86 -5.49 -10.56 5.42
CA ALA A 86 -6.15 -9.25 5.46
C ALA A 86 -6.98 -9.16 6.76
N TRP A 87 -6.62 -8.24 7.64
CA TRP A 87 -7.15 -8.20 9.00
C TRP A 87 -8.60 -7.71 9.06
N ARG A 88 -8.97 -6.66 8.30
CA ARG A 88 -10.34 -6.12 8.33
C ARG A 88 -11.29 -6.98 7.52
N ALA A 89 -10.88 -7.43 6.34
CA ALA A 89 -11.65 -8.37 5.54
C ALA A 89 -11.77 -9.77 6.17
N GLY A 90 -10.91 -10.11 7.14
CA GLY A 90 -10.86 -11.45 7.73
C GLY A 90 -10.45 -12.54 6.74
N ALA A 91 -9.80 -12.17 5.64
CA ALA A 91 -9.45 -13.06 4.55
C ALA A 91 -8.02 -13.60 4.69
N SER A 92 -7.82 -14.85 4.31
CA SER A 92 -6.50 -15.49 4.26
C SER A 92 -6.18 -15.93 2.83
N TYR A 93 -4.91 -15.78 2.44
CA TYR A 93 -4.42 -16.18 1.14
C TYR A 93 -3.16 -17.05 1.29
N PRO A 94 -2.92 -17.98 0.35
CA PRO A 94 -1.70 -18.79 0.36
C PRO A 94 -0.44 -17.91 0.20
N GLY A 95 0.65 -18.34 0.83
CA GLY A 95 1.96 -17.72 0.66
C GLY A 95 2.48 -17.76 -0.77
N GLY A 96 3.34 -16.81 -1.13
CA GLY A 96 3.93 -16.68 -2.47
C GLY A 96 2.98 -16.15 -3.54
N ALA A 97 1.69 -16.01 -3.23
CA ALA A 97 0.72 -15.38 -4.14
C ALA A 97 0.86 -13.85 -4.13
N GLN A 98 0.55 -13.23 -5.27
CA GLN A 98 0.10 -11.85 -5.26
C GLN A 98 -1.33 -11.80 -4.75
N VAL A 99 -1.68 -10.76 -3.99
CA VAL A 99 -3.05 -10.55 -3.50
C VAL A 99 -3.61 -9.26 -4.08
N THR A 100 -4.85 -9.31 -4.56
CA THR A 100 -5.60 -8.11 -4.91
C THR A 100 -6.50 -7.75 -3.73
N VAL A 101 -6.40 -6.52 -3.27
CA VAL A 101 -7.10 -6.00 -2.10
C VAL A 101 -7.99 -4.86 -2.56
N GLU A 102 -9.28 -4.94 -2.22
CA GLU A 102 -10.22 -3.85 -2.43
C GLU A 102 -10.31 -3.00 -1.17
N VAL A 103 -10.10 -1.69 -1.31
CA VAL A 103 -10.18 -0.73 -0.21
C VAL A 103 -11.31 0.24 -0.50
N GLY A 104 -12.38 0.17 0.28
CA GLY A 104 -13.56 1.02 0.14
C GLY A 104 -13.28 2.51 0.33
N PRO A 105 -14.26 3.39 0.06
CA PRO A 105 -14.10 4.84 0.16
C PRO A 105 -13.77 5.27 1.59
N GLY A 106 -12.68 6.03 1.76
CA GLY A 106 -12.20 6.48 3.07
C GLY A 106 -11.75 5.35 4.01
N ALA A 107 -11.63 4.12 3.52
CA ALA A 107 -11.35 2.94 4.32
C ALA A 107 -9.84 2.66 4.44
N THR A 108 -9.53 1.83 5.44
CA THR A 108 -8.19 1.30 5.69
C THR A 108 -8.24 -0.22 5.77
N GLU A 109 -7.27 -0.89 5.14
CA GLU A 109 -7.03 -2.32 5.26
C GLU A 109 -5.57 -2.60 5.69
N PHE A 110 -5.37 -3.67 6.46
CA PHE A 110 -4.07 -4.15 6.88
C PHE A 110 -3.83 -5.54 6.31
N VAL A 111 -2.73 -5.72 5.58
CA VAL A 111 -2.36 -6.99 4.99
C VAL A 111 -1.03 -7.44 5.55
N GLU A 112 -1.08 -8.48 6.38
CA GLU A 112 0.09 -9.15 6.96
C GLU A 112 0.62 -10.20 6.00
N PHE A 113 1.94 -10.26 5.87
CA PHE A 113 2.69 -11.25 5.12
C PHE A 113 3.65 -11.95 6.07
N VAL A 114 3.47 -13.25 6.26
CA VAL A 114 4.32 -14.08 7.12
C VAL A 114 5.48 -14.62 6.29
N ALA A 115 6.70 -14.41 6.76
CA ALA A 115 7.92 -14.92 6.13
C ALA A 115 8.09 -16.42 6.42
N ALA A 116 8.77 -17.12 5.51
CA ALA A 116 9.30 -18.44 5.81
C ALA A 116 10.33 -18.35 6.96
N PRO A 117 10.46 -19.40 7.80
CA PRO A 117 11.49 -19.48 8.83
C PRO A 117 12.91 -19.32 8.29
#